data_AF-A0AAW0BI78-F1
#
_entry.id   AF-A0AAW0BI78-F1
#
_cell.length_a   1.000
_cell.length_b   1.000
_cell.length_c   1.000
_cell.angle_alpha   90.00
_cell.angle_beta   90.00
_cell.angle_gamma   90.00
#
_symmetry.space_group_name_H-M   'P 1'
#
loop_
_entity.id
_entity.type
_entity.pdbx_description
1 polymer ?
#
loop_
_entity_poly.entity_id
_entity_poly.type
_entity_poly.pdbx_seq_one_letter_code
_entity_poly.pdbx_strand_id
1 'polypeptide(L)'
;MSTEEGAPPKHWLGGNHRVVTLPRSGGGSDVYHVYALAGRPVFGDKKDRYNVEIDIPLGPVILQLRGYFDLTTLEADISVYVKVPLLPAIKLGEFKGNLRDGITITVGASGILAGSITLYVKDGWLWIKFSLEVFGQTYDAEFKLIPF
;
A
#
# COMPACT_ATOMS: atom_id res chain seq x y z
N MET A 1 26.46 28.00 -17.28
CA MET A 1 25.73 26.72 -17.40
C MET A 1 25.57 26.23 -15.97
N SER A 2 24.47 26.62 -15.32
CA SER A 2 24.26 26.37 -13.89
C SER A 2 23.69 24.98 -13.75
N THR A 3 24.44 24.08 -13.11
CA THR A 3 23.96 22.78 -12.66
C THR A 3 22.96 23.01 -11.54
N GLU A 4 21.68 22.78 -11.80
CA GLU A 4 20.65 22.73 -10.76
C GLU A 4 20.88 21.49 -9.89
N GLU A 5 21.72 21.64 -8.87
CA GLU A 5 21.81 20.72 -7.74
C GLU A 5 20.62 21.03 -6.82
N GLY A 6 19.44 20.53 -7.21
CA GLY A 6 18.15 20.87 -6.63
C GLY A 6 17.30 19.66 -6.23
N ALA A 7 17.58 19.12 -5.04
CA ALA A 7 16.68 18.39 -4.12
C ALA A 7 16.36 16.88 -4.38
N PRO A 8 16.96 15.95 -3.58
CA PRO A 8 16.62 14.52 -3.59
C PRO A 8 15.13 14.15 -3.40
N PRO A 9 14.32 14.86 -2.57
CA PRO A 9 12.95 14.46 -2.27
C PRO A 9 11.99 14.52 -3.46
N LYS A 10 12.14 15.51 -4.37
CA LYS A 10 11.18 15.70 -5.48
C LYS A 10 11.29 14.59 -6.53
N HIS A 11 12.51 14.19 -6.88
CA HIS A 11 12.75 13.09 -7.79
C HIS A 11 12.32 11.73 -7.20
N TRP A 12 12.56 11.52 -5.90
CA TRP A 12 12.11 10.30 -5.21
C TRP A 12 10.57 10.21 -5.14
N LEU A 13 9.89 11.32 -4.82
CA LEU A 13 8.42 11.36 -4.83
C LEU A 13 7.89 11.06 -6.23
N GLY A 14 8.43 11.69 -7.28
CA GLY A 14 8.01 11.44 -8.65
C GLY A 14 8.21 10.00 -9.12
N GLY A 15 9.29 9.33 -8.69
CA GLY A 15 9.58 7.94 -9.06
C GLY A 15 8.58 6.93 -8.46
N ASN A 16 8.14 7.18 -7.22
CA ASN A 16 7.39 6.21 -6.41
C ASN A 16 5.92 6.59 -6.21
N HIS A 17 5.51 7.78 -6.65
CA HIS A 17 4.13 8.24 -6.61
C HIS A 17 3.36 7.78 -7.85
N ARG A 18 2.17 7.23 -7.64
CA ARG A 18 1.18 6.92 -8.67
C ARG A 18 -0.15 7.55 -8.28
N VAL A 19 -0.87 8.09 -9.26
CA VAL A 19 -2.24 8.57 -9.10
C VAL A 19 -3.15 7.54 -9.74
N VAL A 20 -4.09 7.02 -8.95
CA VAL A 20 -5.09 6.06 -9.41
C VAL A 20 -6.45 6.77 -9.42
N THR A 21 -7.08 6.81 -10.59
CA THR A 21 -8.42 7.39 -10.76
C THR A 21 -9.40 6.27 -11.05
N LEU A 22 -10.40 6.10 -10.18
CA LEU A 22 -11.43 5.07 -10.28
C LEU A 22 -12.80 5.72 -10.53
N PRO A 23 -13.60 5.20 -11.47
CA PRO A 23 -14.94 5.73 -11.70
C PRO A 23 -15.84 5.46 -10.49
N ARG A 24 -16.62 6.48 -10.08
CA ARG A 24 -17.59 6.33 -9.00
C ARG A 24 -18.97 6.01 -9.56
N SER A 25 -19.68 5.07 -8.93
CA SER A 25 -21.08 4.80 -9.26
C SER A 25 -21.94 6.05 -9.01
N GLY A 26 -22.67 6.52 -10.02
CA GLY A 26 -23.43 7.78 -9.96
C GLY A 26 -22.73 9.00 -10.57
N GLY A 27 -21.53 8.83 -11.13
CA GLY A 27 -20.79 9.88 -11.83
C GLY A 27 -19.63 10.46 -11.03
N GLY A 28 -18.59 10.91 -11.73
CA GLY A 28 -17.34 11.39 -11.14
C GLY A 28 -16.29 10.29 -10.96
N SER A 29 -15.23 10.60 -10.22
CA SER A 29 -14.13 9.66 -9.97
C SER A 29 -13.52 9.86 -8.58
N ASP A 30 -13.12 8.76 -7.96
CA ASP A 30 -12.26 8.71 -6.79
C ASP A 30 -10.80 8.79 -7.23
N VAL A 31 -10.00 9.57 -6.50
CA VAL A 31 -8.58 9.75 -6.78
C VAL A 31 -7.76 9.33 -5.58
N TYR A 32 -6.87 8.36 -5.79
CA TYR A 32 -5.96 7.83 -4.78
C TYR A 32 -4.52 8.16 -5.14
N HIS A 33 -3.80 8.74 -4.18
CA HIS A 33 -2.35 8.89 -4.26
C HIS A 33 -1.72 7.66 -3.63
N VAL A 34 -0.83 6.99 -4.34
CA VAL A 34 -0.15 5.78 -3.88
C VAL A 34 1.35 6.02 -3.95
N TYR A 35 2.04 5.89 -2.83
CA TYR A 35 3.50 5.95 -2.77
C TYR A 35 4.01 4.55 -2.51
N ALA A 36 4.50 3.88 -3.54
CA ALA A 36 4.88 2.47 -3.47
C ALA A 36 6.35 2.28 -3.79
N LEU A 37 7.05 1.64 -2.86
CA LEU A 37 8.40 1.12 -3.00
C LEU A 37 8.36 -0.40 -2.92
N ALA A 38 8.99 -1.02 -3.92
CA ALA A 38 9.22 -2.45 -3.94
C ALA A 38 10.59 -2.73 -4.50
N GLY A 39 11.33 -3.60 -3.82
CA GLY A 39 12.66 -3.95 -4.29
C GLY A 39 13.27 -5.07 -3.50
N ARG A 40 14.31 -5.67 -4.08
CA ARG A 40 15.12 -6.67 -3.39
C ARG A 40 15.80 -6.04 -2.17
N PRO A 41 15.99 -6.80 -1.08
CA PRO A 41 16.75 -6.32 0.05
C PRO A 41 18.17 -5.92 -0.40
N VAL A 42 18.66 -4.77 0.07
CA VAL A 42 20.02 -4.28 -0.21
C VAL A 42 21.07 -5.24 0.37
N PHE A 43 20.73 -5.92 1.47
CA PHE A 43 21.56 -6.91 2.13
C PHE A 43 20.76 -8.19 2.37
N GLY A 44 21.30 -9.33 1.94
CA GLY A 44 20.72 -10.66 2.14
C GLY A 44 20.86 -11.59 0.92
N ASP A 45 20.90 -12.90 1.18
CA ASP A 45 21.17 -13.90 0.13
C ASP A 45 19.91 -14.36 -0.63
N LYS A 46 18.72 -13.96 -0.18
CA LYS A 46 17.44 -14.35 -0.78
C LYS A 46 17.05 -13.41 -1.93
N LYS A 47 17.51 -13.75 -3.14
CA LYS A 47 17.28 -12.96 -4.38
C LYS A 47 15.80 -12.81 -4.76
N ASP A 48 14.92 -13.69 -4.27
CA ASP A 48 13.51 -13.75 -4.67
C ASP A 48 12.57 -13.06 -3.68
N ARG A 49 13.11 -12.51 -2.58
CA ARG A 49 12.35 -11.72 -1.62
C ARG A 49 12.28 -10.25 -2.04
N TYR A 50 11.08 -9.70 -2.09
CA TYR A 50 10.84 -8.28 -2.30
C TYR A 50 10.35 -7.63 -1.02
N ASN A 51 11.06 -6.60 -0.57
CA ASN A 51 10.59 -5.73 0.49
C ASN A 51 9.56 -4.76 -0.09
N VAL A 52 8.51 -4.49 0.69
CA VAL A 52 7.39 -3.64 0.31
C VAL A 52 7.23 -2.53 1.33
N GLU A 53 7.16 -1.31 0.83
CA GLU A 53 6.82 -0.11 1.58
C GLU A 53 5.82 0.71 0.77
N ILE A 54 4.56 0.70 1.19
CA ILE A 54 3.46 1.38 0.48
C ILE A 54 2.72 2.29 1.45
N ASP A 55 2.53 3.54 1.04
CA ASP A 55 1.71 4.52 1.74
C ASP A 55 0.56 5.00 0.84
N ILE A 56 -0.66 4.93 1.37
CA ILE A 56 -1.89 5.36 0.70
C ILE A 56 -2.59 6.37 1.62
N PRO A 57 -2.53 7.68 1.35
CA PRO A 57 -3.32 8.67 2.07
C PRO A 57 -4.82 8.44 1.83
N LEU A 58 -5.58 8.30 2.92
CA LEU A 58 -7.03 8.13 2.95
C LEU A 58 -7.60 9.24 3.84
N GLY A 59 -7.91 10.39 3.23
CA GLY A 59 -8.33 11.58 3.97
C GLY A 59 -7.27 12.01 4.99
N PRO A 60 -7.56 12.06 6.30
CA PRO A 60 -6.64 12.52 7.33
C PRO A 60 -5.64 11.45 7.82
N VAL A 61 -5.71 10.21 7.31
CA VAL A 61 -4.80 9.13 7.70
C VAL A 61 -3.98 8.61 6.53
N ILE A 62 -2.93 7.85 6.83
CA ILE A 62 -2.13 7.13 5.85
C ILE A 62 -2.22 5.64 6.18
N LEU A 63 -2.73 4.84 5.26
CA LEU A 63 -2.64 3.39 5.32
C LEU A 63 -1.25 2.97 4.87
N GLN A 64 -0.55 2.22 5.72
CA GLN A 64 0.83 1.81 5.49
C GLN A 64 0.92 0.30 5.40
N LEU A 65 1.50 -0.22 4.31
CA LEU A 65 1.89 -1.62 4.18
C LEU A 65 3.41 -1.72 4.29
N ARG A 66 3.91 -2.59 5.16
CA ARG A 66 5.34 -2.80 5.41
C ARG A 66 5.64 -4.27 5.59
N GLY A 67 6.60 -4.80 4.85
CA GLY A 67 7.04 -6.18 5.01
C GLY A 67 7.70 -6.74 3.77
N TYR A 68 7.47 -8.02 3.50
CA TYR A 68 8.01 -8.67 2.31
C TYR A 68 7.04 -9.67 1.71
N PHE A 69 7.28 -10.03 0.45
CA PHE A 69 6.74 -11.23 -0.16
C PHE A 69 7.81 -11.92 -1.01
N ASP A 70 7.67 -13.22 -1.19
CA ASP A 70 8.60 -14.05 -1.97
C ASP A 70 7.97 -14.38 -3.33
N LEU A 71 8.66 -14.05 -4.43
CA LEU A 71 8.13 -14.26 -5.79
C LEU A 71 8.07 -15.73 -6.20
N THR A 72 8.88 -16.58 -5.57
CA THR A 72 8.96 -18.00 -5.89
C THR A 72 7.86 -18.77 -5.17
N THR A 73 7.62 -18.49 -3.88
CA THR A 73 6.59 -19.18 -3.09
C THR A 73 5.25 -18.45 -3.05
N LEU A 74 5.22 -17.16 -3.39
CA LEU A 74 4.11 -16.24 -3.19
C LEU A 74 3.70 -16.07 -1.70
N GLU A 75 4.58 -16.43 -0.78
CA GLU A 75 4.38 -16.21 0.65
C GLU A 75 4.57 -14.73 0.98
N ALA A 76 3.65 -14.17 1.76
CA ALA A 76 3.72 -12.80 2.26
C ALA A 76 3.76 -12.76 3.78
N ASP A 77 4.56 -11.82 4.29
CA ASP A 77 4.51 -11.34 5.66
C ASP A 77 4.54 -9.80 5.60
N ILE A 78 3.35 -9.21 5.52
CA ILE A 78 3.15 -7.76 5.34
C ILE A 78 2.29 -7.24 6.48
N SER A 79 2.88 -6.41 7.33
CA SER A 79 2.18 -5.69 8.38
C SER A 79 1.42 -4.50 7.82
N VAL A 80 0.23 -4.26 8.37
CA VAL A 80 -0.62 -3.10 8.06
C VAL A 80 -0.63 -2.16 9.24
N TYR A 81 -0.46 -0.87 8.97
CA TYR A 81 -0.55 0.19 9.95
C TYR A 81 -1.47 1.31 9.45
N VAL A 82 -2.05 2.05 10.40
CA VAL A 82 -2.61 3.37 10.14
C VAL A 82 -1.76 4.42 10.83
N LYS A 83 -1.44 5.49 10.10
CA LYS A 83 -0.73 6.65 10.63
C LYS A 83 -1.64 7.87 10.55
N VAL A 84 -1.91 8.46 11.71
CA VAL A 84 -2.50 9.79 11.83
C VAL A 84 -1.33 10.79 11.95
N PRO A 85 -1.33 11.92 11.24
CA PRO A 85 -0.29 12.94 11.38
C PRO A 85 -0.06 13.31 12.85
N LEU A 86 1.21 13.48 13.23
CA LEU A 86 1.67 13.80 14.59
C LEU A 86 1.52 12.67 15.63
N LEU A 87 0.98 11.50 15.27
CA LEU A 87 0.91 10.34 16.14
C LEU A 87 1.80 9.19 15.61
N PRO A 88 2.27 8.28 16.49
CA PRO A 88 2.89 7.03 16.07
C PRO A 88 1.94 6.19 15.21
N ALA A 89 2.50 5.39 14.29
CA ALA A 89 1.71 4.47 13.49
C ALA A 89 1.14 3.34 14.37
N ILE A 90 -0.14 3.03 14.19
CA ILE A 90 -0.87 1.99 14.92
C ILE A 90 -0.91 0.75 14.04
N LYS A 91 -0.41 -0.38 14.54
CA LYS A 91 -0.50 -1.66 13.83
C LYS A 91 -1.93 -2.18 13.85
N LEU A 92 -2.44 -2.52 12.68
CA LEU A 92 -3.81 -2.99 12.48
C LEU A 92 -3.90 -4.50 12.28
N GLY A 93 -2.86 -5.11 11.72
CA GLY A 93 -2.84 -6.53 11.42
C GLY A 93 -1.64 -6.93 10.57
N GLU A 94 -1.62 -8.19 10.14
CA GLU A 94 -0.59 -8.78 9.30
C GLU A 94 -1.22 -9.68 8.24
N PHE A 95 -0.81 -9.52 7.00
CA PHE A 95 -1.03 -10.51 5.96
C PHE A 95 0.03 -11.59 6.08
N LYS A 96 -0.40 -12.78 6.51
CA LYS A 96 0.44 -13.98 6.57
C LYS A 96 -0.22 -15.10 5.77
N GLY A 97 0.47 -15.60 4.75
CA GLY A 97 -0.03 -16.67 3.90
C GLY A 97 0.40 -16.57 2.45
N ASN A 98 -0.29 -17.30 1.57
CA ASN A 98 -0.01 -17.30 0.13
C ASN A 98 -0.88 -16.27 -0.60
N LEU A 99 -0.26 -15.38 -1.37
CA LEU A 99 -0.96 -14.32 -2.11
C LEU A 99 -1.74 -14.82 -3.33
N ARG A 100 -1.50 -16.06 -3.80
CA ARG A 100 -2.23 -16.66 -4.93
C ARG A 100 -3.70 -16.85 -4.62
N ASP A 101 -4.01 -17.23 -3.38
CA ASP A 101 -5.38 -17.46 -2.91
C ASP A 101 -6.05 -16.16 -2.45
N GLY A 102 -5.26 -15.09 -2.33
CA GLY A 102 -5.66 -13.83 -1.72
C GLY A 102 -5.71 -13.93 -0.20
N ILE A 103 -5.18 -12.92 0.48
CA ILE A 103 -5.16 -12.83 1.94
C ILE A 103 -6.03 -11.64 2.32
N THR A 104 -7.10 -11.89 3.07
CA THR A 104 -8.00 -10.84 3.57
C THR A 104 -7.86 -10.73 5.07
N ILE A 105 -7.71 -9.51 5.57
CA ILE A 105 -7.73 -9.22 7.00
C ILE A 105 -8.82 -8.18 7.32
N THR A 106 -9.43 -8.33 8.49
CA THR A 106 -10.25 -7.28 9.10
C THR A 106 -9.36 -6.38 9.92
N VAL A 107 -9.48 -5.07 9.74
CA VAL A 107 -8.70 -4.07 10.47
C VAL A 107 -9.61 -3.14 11.25
N GLY A 108 -9.10 -2.66 12.38
CA GLY A 108 -9.82 -1.71 13.21
C GLY A 108 -8.92 -0.97 14.19
N ALA A 109 -9.09 0.34 14.27
CA ALA A 109 -8.59 1.19 15.33
C ALA A 109 -9.74 2.10 15.77
N SER A 110 -10.17 1.94 17.02
CA SER A 110 -11.39 2.59 17.55
C SER A 110 -11.39 4.10 17.28
N GLY A 111 -12.46 4.58 16.64
CA GLY A 111 -12.65 5.99 16.27
C GLY A 111 -11.80 6.50 15.11
N ILE A 112 -10.93 5.67 14.51
CA ILE A 112 -10.01 6.07 13.43
C ILE A 112 -10.39 5.36 12.13
N LEU A 113 -10.32 4.03 12.11
CA LEU A 113 -10.77 3.25 10.96
C LEU A 113 -11.35 1.89 11.35
N ALA A 114 -12.20 1.35 10.49
CA ALA A 114 -12.59 -0.05 10.50
C ALA A 114 -12.81 -0.55 9.07
N GLY A 115 -12.66 -1.85 8.83
CA GLY A 115 -12.99 -2.43 7.52
C GLY A 115 -12.17 -3.66 7.20
N SER A 116 -12.00 -3.91 5.91
CA SER A 116 -11.22 -5.05 5.41
C SER A 116 -10.29 -4.65 4.30
N ILE A 117 -9.17 -5.36 4.22
CA ILE A 117 -8.16 -5.20 3.18
C ILE A 117 -7.80 -6.59 2.68
N THR A 118 -7.73 -6.75 1.36
CA THR A 118 -7.30 -7.96 0.68
C THR A 118 -6.06 -7.66 -0.15
N LEU A 119 -5.03 -8.49 -0.01
CA LEU A 119 -3.88 -8.53 -0.90
C LEU A 119 -3.91 -9.82 -1.73
N TYR A 120 -3.68 -9.72 -3.03
CA TYR A 120 -3.66 -10.88 -3.91
C TYR A 120 -2.81 -10.64 -5.15
N VAL A 121 -2.42 -11.72 -5.82
CA VAL A 121 -1.67 -11.65 -7.09
C VAL A 121 -2.60 -11.89 -8.27
N LYS A 122 -2.50 -11.04 -9.29
CA LYS A 122 -3.21 -11.20 -10.56
C LYS A 122 -2.45 -10.52 -11.70
N ASP A 123 -2.31 -11.22 -12.82
CA ASP A 123 -1.71 -10.73 -14.07
C ASP A 123 -0.28 -10.15 -13.94
N GLY A 124 0.55 -10.70 -13.05
CA GLY A 124 1.91 -10.20 -12.80
C GLY A 124 1.98 -8.95 -11.91
N TRP A 125 0.94 -8.72 -11.08
CA TRP A 125 0.88 -7.60 -10.15
C TRP A 125 0.43 -8.05 -8.78
N LEU A 126 0.96 -7.38 -7.75
CA LEU A 126 0.35 -7.32 -6.44
C LEU A 126 -0.82 -6.32 -6.51
N TRP A 127 -2.00 -6.77 -6.11
CA TRP A 127 -3.20 -5.94 -6.02
C TRP A 127 -3.56 -5.70 -4.56
N ILE A 128 -4.17 -4.55 -4.32
CA ILE A 128 -4.90 -4.25 -3.10
C ILE A 128 -6.37 -4.05 -3.45
N LYS A 129 -7.23 -4.61 -2.61
CA LYS A 129 -8.64 -4.26 -2.51
C LYS A 129 -8.94 -3.89 -1.07
N PHE A 130 -9.66 -2.80 -0.85
CA PHE A 130 -10.08 -2.44 0.49
C PHE A 130 -11.47 -1.82 0.48
N SER A 131 -12.16 -2.01 1.60
CA SER A 131 -13.38 -1.31 1.97
C SER A 131 -13.18 -0.85 3.41
N LEU A 132 -12.95 0.45 3.59
CA LEU A 132 -12.54 1.05 4.85
C LEU A 132 -13.43 2.23 5.18
N GLU A 133 -13.91 2.28 6.40
CA GLU A 133 -14.46 3.49 6.99
C GLU A 133 -13.35 4.20 7.76
N VAL A 134 -13.07 5.46 7.43
CA VAL A 134 -12.08 6.32 8.09
C VAL A 134 -12.79 7.56 8.60
N PHE A 135 -12.82 7.77 9.93
CA PHE A 135 -13.57 8.86 10.57
C PHE A 135 -15.00 9.05 10.02
N GLY A 136 -15.73 7.95 9.80
CA GLY A 136 -17.11 7.95 9.29
C GLY A 136 -17.25 8.15 7.78
N GLN A 137 -16.15 8.25 7.03
CA GLN A 137 -16.15 8.30 5.57
C GLN A 137 -15.71 6.97 4.96
N THR A 138 -16.46 6.47 3.99
CA THR A 138 -16.14 5.21 3.31
C THR A 138 -15.17 5.44 2.16
N TYR A 139 -14.17 4.57 2.06
CA TYR A 139 -13.21 4.47 0.98
C TYR A 139 -13.23 3.02 0.46
N ASP A 140 -13.67 2.85 -0.78
CA ASP A 140 -13.71 1.56 -1.47
C ASP A 140 -12.84 1.62 -2.72
N ALA A 141 -11.84 0.76 -2.80
CA ALA A 141 -10.95 0.75 -3.96
C ALA A 141 -10.37 -0.62 -4.25
N GLU A 142 -10.02 -0.83 -5.51
CA GLU A 142 -9.28 -1.98 -5.99
C GLU A 142 -8.32 -1.54 -7.09
N PHE A 143 -7.02 -1.73 -6.88
CA PHE A 143 -6.00 -1.32 -7.86
C PHE A 143 -4.68 -2.05 -7.69
N LYS A 144 -3.86 -1.96 -8.74
CA LYS A 144 -2.50 -2.50 -8.81
C LYS A 144 -1.54 -1.69 -7.94
N LEU A 145 -0.67 -2.37 -7.22
CA LEU A 145 0.38 -1.76 -6.41
C LEU A 145 1.76 -1.90 -7.07
N ILE A 146 2.23 -3.13 -7.24
CA ILE A 146 3.62 -3.45 -7.60
C ILE A 146 3.62 -4.47 -8.75
N PRO A 147 4.34 -4.24 -9.85
CA PRO A 147 4.57 -5.26 -10.89
C PRO A 147 5.70 -6.20 -10.50
N PHE A 148 5.64 -7.46 -10.94
CA PHE A 148 6.74 -8.41 -10.83
C PHE A 148 6.71 -9.48 -11.93
#